data_AF-A0A815Y9S5-F1
#
_entry.id   AF-A0A815Y9S5-F1
#
_cell.length_a   1.000
_cell.length_b   1.000
_cell.length_c   1.000
_cell.angle_alpha   90.00
_cell.angle_beta   90.00
_cell.angle_gamma   90.00
#
_symmetry.space_group_name_H-M   'P 1'
#
loop_
_entity.id
_entity.type
_entity.pdbx_description
1 polymer ?
#
loop_
_entity_poly.entity_id
_entity_poly.type
_entity_poly.pdbx_seq_one_letter_code
_entity_poly.pdbx_strand_id
1 'polypeptide(L)' 'ATQSLLTLTKETKLEKFQPKKLYLTKIYDNKTNDLIDQCMTVWFKGPKSFTGEDVVELKTLHSRLLLIHEYD' A
#
# COMPACT_ATOMS: atom_id res chain seq x y z
N ALA A 1 3.79 -8.46 -14.25
CA ALA A 1 3.55 -7.74 -12.99
C ALA A 1 2.09 -7.32 -12.99
N THR A 2 1.35 -7.62 -11.93
CA THR A 2 -0.11 -7.55 -11.97
C THR A 2 -0.63 -6.11 -11.94
N GLN A 3 -1.82 -5.88 -12.49
CA GLN A 3 -2.44 -4.56 -12.64
C GLN A 3 -2.44 -3.74 -11.33
N SER A 4 -2.69 -4.39 -10.19
CA SER A 4 -2.70 -3.77 -8.87
C SER A 4 -1.34 -3.18 -8.48
N LEU A 5 -0.25 -3.91 -8.72
CA LEU A 5 1.11 -3.43 -8.48
C LEU A 5 1.45 -2.29 -9.45
N LEU A 6 1.01 -2.38 -10.71
CA LEU A 6 1.26 -1.36 -11.73
C LEU A 6 0.59 -0.03 -11.37
N THR A 7 -0.66 -0.07 -10.91
CA THR A 7 -1.38 1.11 -10.39
C THR A 7 -0.65 1.67 -9.18
N LEU A 8 -0.27 0.83 -8.22
CA LEU A 8 0.47 1.29 -7.04
C LEU A 8 1.79 1.98 -7.39
N THR A 9 2.57 1.44 -8.31
CA THR A 9 3.84 2.05 -8.77
C THR A 9 3.64 3.34 -9.57
N LYS A 10 2.44 3.61 -10.09
CA LYS A 10 2.14 4.87 -10.78
C LYS A 10 1.77 5.96 -9.78
N GLU A 11 0.85 5.65 -8.88
CA GLU A 11 0.35 6.60 -7.87
C GLU A 11 1.39 6.86 -6.74
N THR A 12 2.37 5.96 -6.60
CA THR A 12 3.50 6.11 -5.66
C THR A 12 4.80 6.23 -6.44
N LYS A 13 5.70 7.12 -5.99
CA LYS A 13 7.05 7.27 -6.55
C LYS A 13 8.00 6.12 -6.14
N LEU A 14 7.47 4.94 -5.82
CA LEU A 14 8.20 3.78 -5.31
C LEU A 14 8.20 2.67 -6.36
N GLU A 15 9.39 2.29 -6.82
CA GLU A 15 9.54 1.37 -7.95
C GLU A 15 9.50 -0.12 -7.54
N LYS A 16 9.74 -0.43 -6.26
CA LYS A 16 9.93 -1.81 -5.78
C LYS A 16 9.13 -2.11 -4.51
N PHE A 17 8.02 -2.82 -4.69
CA PHE A 17 7.26 -3.44 -3.60
C PHE A 17 7.58 -4.93 -3.49
N GLN A 18 7.93 -5.37 -2.30
CA GLN A 18 8.00 -6.78 -1.95
C GLN A 18 6.64 -7.24 -1.42
N PRO A 19 6.15 -8.42 -1.83
CA PRO A 19 4.92 -8.97 -1.27
C PRO A 19 5.00 -9.07 0.26
N LYS A 20 3.89 -8.78 0.95
CA LYS A 20 3.74 -8.89 2.42
C LYS A 20 4.71 -8.01 3.22
N LYS A 21 5.22 -6.94 2.60
CA LYS A 21 6.02 -5.92 3.28
C LYS A 21 5.27 -4.60 3.32
N LEU A 22 5.32 -3.95 4.49
CA LEU A 22 4.65 -2.69 4.76
C LEU A 22 5.60 -1.52 4.42
N TYR A 23 5.09 -0.57 3.65
CA TYR A 23 5.82 0.61 3.22
C TYR A 23 5.08 1.86 3.63
N LEU A 24 5.81 2.88 4.09
CA LEU A 24 5.27 4.22 4.24
C LEU A 24 5.41 4.94 2.90
N THR A 25 4.28 5.23 2.25
CA THR A 25 4.23 5.73 0.89
C THR A 25 3.48 7.05 0.82
N LYS A 26 3.94 7.94 -0.08
CA LYS A 26 3.22 9.14 -0.47
C LYS A 26 2.43 8.86 -1.74
N ILE A 27 1.16 9.22 -1.75
CA ILE A 27 0.27 9.13 -2.90
C ILE A 27 0.22 10.49 -3.59
N TYR A 28 0.38 10.50 -4.91
CA TYR A 28 0.36 11.72 -5.72
C TYR A 28 -0.77 11.67 -6.73
N ASP A 29 -1.33 12.83 -7.08
CA ASP A 29 -2.24 12.93 -8.21
C ASP A 29 -1.45 12.77 -9.52
N ASN A 30 -1.84 11.81 -10.36
CA ASN A 30 -1.11 11.51 -11.60
C ASN A 30 -1.22 12.60 -12.69
N LYS A 31 -2.16 13.56 -12.57
CA LYS A 31 -2.33 14.66 -13.52
C LYS A 31 -1.60 15.92 -13.05
N THR A 32 -1.67 16.25 -11.77
CA THR A 32 -1.08 17.49 -11.22
C THR A 32 0.26 17.26 -10.54
N ASN A 33 0.59 16.02 -10.18
CA ASN A 33 1.76 15.62 -9.37
C ASN A 33 1.74 16.17 -7.94
N ASP A 34 0.58 16.64 -7.47
CA ASP A 34 0.39 17.13 -6.11
C ASP A 34 0.34 15.97 -5.12
N LEU A 35 0.85 16.21 -3.90
CA LEU A 35 0.76 15.25 -2.80
C LEU A 35 -0.70 15.18 -2.30
N ILE A 36 -1.31 14.00 -2.42
CA ILE A 36 -2.67 13.77 -1.93
C ILE A 36 -2.63 13.38 -0.45
N ASP A 37 -1.86 12.33 -0.10
CA ASP A 37 -1.79 11.81 1.27
C ASP A 37 -0.52 10.98 1.50
N GLN A 38 -0.25 10.66 2.75
CA GLN A 38 0.74 9.69 3.17
C GLN A 38 0.04 8.50 3.83
N CYS A 39 0.29 7.30 3.31
CA CYS A 39 -0.36 6.07 3.74
C CYS A 39 0.64 4.94 3.98
N MET A 40 0.20 3.94 4.73
CA MET A 40 0.90 2.67 4.84
C MET A 40 0.35 1.71 3.80
N THR A 41 1.23 1.10 3.03
CA THR A 41 0.87 0.29 1.87
C THR A 41 1.48 -1.09 1.97
N VAL A 42 0.68 -2.11 1.65
CA VAL A 42 1.14 -3.49 1.52
C VAL A 42 0.58 -4.12 0.25
N TRP A 43 1.42 -4.84 -0.47
CA TRP A 43 1.01 -5.62 -1.63
C TRP A 43 1.02 -7.11 -1.29
N PHE A 44 -0.08 -7.80 -1.59
CA PHE A 44 -0.21 -9.24 -1.48
C PHE A 44 -0.23 -9.84 -2.88
N LYS A 45 0.78 -10.67 -3.17
CA LYS A 45 0.88 -11.36 -4.44
C LYS A 45 -0.04 -12.59 -4.47
N GLY A 46 -0.93 -12.69 -5.45
CA GLY A 46 -1.72 -13.90 -5.71
C GLY A 46 -0.82 -15.09 -6.08
N PRO A 47 -1.16 -16.34 -5.71
CA PRO A 47 -2.37 -16.79 -5.01
C PRO A 47 -2.29 -16.68 -3.47
N LYS A 48 -1.22 -16.11 -2.93
CA LYS A 48 -0.98 -16.03 -1.47
C LYS A 48 -1.62 -14.77 -0.85
N SER A 49 -2.82 -14.45 -1.29
CA SER A 49 -3.68 -13.37 -0.79
C SER A 49 -5.01 -13.95 -0.29
N PHE A 50 -5.81 -13.14 0.40
CA PHE A 50 -7.10 -13.58 0.95
C PHE A 50 -8.10 -14.05 -0.13
N THR A 51 -8.12 -13.39 -1.30
CA THR A 51 -9.01 -13.73 -2.42
C THR A 51 -8.36 -14.68 -3.45
N GLY A 52 -7.05 -14.94 -3.34
CA GLY A 52 -6.27 -15.62 -4.38
C GLY A 52 -5.82 -14.70 -5.52
N GLU A 53 -6.22 -13.43 -5.54
CA GLU A 53 -5.85 -12.43 -6.55
C GLU A 53 -4.75 -11.48 -6.05
N ASP A 54 -4.18 -10.64 -6.94
CA ASP A 54 -3.22 -9.62 -6.51
C ASP A 54 -3.90 -8.42 -5.87
N VAL A 55 -3.64 -8.19 -4.58
CA VAL A 55 -4.31 -7.16 -3.77
C VAL A 55 -3.30 -6.15 -3.25
N VAL A 56 -3.65 -4.87 -3.29
CA VAL A 56 -2.91 -3.80 -2.62
C VAL A 56 -3.82 -3.21 -1.56
N GLU A 57 -3.35 -3.12 -0.33
CA GLU A 57 -4.04 -2.43 0.76
C GLU A 57 -3.36 -1.10 1.06
N LEU A 58 -4.16 -0.04 1.14
CA LEU A 58 -3.74 1.30 1.53
C LEU A 58 -4.41 1.64 2.87
N LYS A 59 -3.61 1.98 3.88
CA LYS A 59 -4.08 2.48 5.18
C LYS A 59 -3.66 3.94 5.31
N THR A 60 -4.62 4.86 5.22
CA THR A 60 -4.35 6.29 5.41
C THR A 60 -4.11 6.60 6.89
N LEU A 61 -3.16 7.49 7.17
CA LEU A 61 -2.76 7.83 8.55
C LEU A 61 -3.83 8.61 9.32
N HIS A 62 -4.91 9.00 8.65
CA HIS A 62 -6.09 9.65 9.24
C HIS A 62 -6.97 8.68 10.04
N SER A 63 -6.78 7.37 9.88
CA SER A 63 -7.45 6.34 10.67
C SER A 63 -6.65 6.13 11.97
N ARG A 64 -7.31 6.30 13.13
CA ARG A 64 -6.67 6.17 14.45
C ARG A 64 -5.95 4.82 14.59
N LEU A 65 -4.61 4.83 14.68
CA LEU A 65 -3.80 3.64 14.95
C LEU A 65 -3.93 3.28 16.44
N LEU A 66 -4.62 2.19 16.76
CA LEU A 66 -4.62 1.62 18.11
C LEU A 66 -3.43 0.67 18.22
N LEU A 67 -2.41 1.04 18.99
CA LEU A 67 -1.36 0.12 19.40
C LEU A 67 -1.88 -0.71 20.58
N ILE A 68 -2.29 -1.95 20.34
CA ILE A 68 -2.51 -2.91 21.41
C ILE A 68 -1.15 -3.56 21.69
N HIS A 69 -0.61 -3.29 22.88
CA HIS A 69 0.53 -4.02 23.41
C HIS A 69 -0.03 -5.05 24.39
N GLU A 70 -0.21 -6.30 23.94
CA GLU A 70 -0.42 -7.40 24.89
C GLU A 70 0.93 -7.72 25.53
N TYR A 71 1.03 -7.47 26.84
CA TYR A 71 2.05 -8.09 27.67
C TYR A 71 1.48 -9.45 28.10
N ASP A 72 2.19 -10.54 27.78
CA ASP A 72 2.00 -11.84 28.44
C ASP A 72 2.29 -11.72 29.96
#